data_AF-A0A5R9FUR8-F1
#
_entry.id   AF-A0A5R9FUR8-F1
#
_cell.length_a   1.000
_cell.length_b   1.000
_cell.length_c   1.000
_cell.angle_alpha   90.00
_cell.angle_beta   90.00
_cell.angle_gamma   90.00
#
_symmetry.space_group_name_H-M   'P 1'
#
loop_
_entity.id
_entity.type
_entity.pdbx_description
1 polymer ?
#
loop_
_entity_poly.entity_id
_entity_poly.type
_entity_poly.pdbx_seq_one_letter_code
_entity_poly.pdbx_strand_id
1 'polypeptide(L)'
;MFDGTVVELPRGDIALIEMHLPRGPGGHVPPTTARATRDDPWRATYRPTLELGALTGTVSVPSLPKKARDGEVIEVIQLLCPGNLGSHRGYSGSPVELEPSSALPRGAVLGILLQQQPNRAKPQESSDTLYAVPVQEAVTRFESLSDRHLLECLIAESWQQQPIAGAAESKDGKEGKEGKDQKKRGNSSVPMEHADLLLDMWGKADLLDAHQIQSIRTWMDEHRETDDDQNHL
;
A
#
# COMPACT_ATOMS: atom_id res chain seq x y z
N MET A 1 18.22 14.69 2.47
CA MET A 1 18.09 13.26 2.77
C MET A 1 16.90 13.15 3.69
N PHE A 2 15.87 12.40 3.31
CA PHE A 2 14.72 12.19 4.18
C PHE A 2 14.99 10.96 5.04
N ASP A 3 14.70 11.06 6.34
CA ASP A 3 14.79 9.90 7.22
C ASP A 3 13.62 8.96 6.90
N GLY A 4 13.96 7.70 6.66
CA GLY A 4 12.99 6.65 6.43
C GLY A 4 13.24 5.50 7.39
N THR A 5 12.15 4.88 7.84
CA THR A 5 12.19 3.72 8.75
C THR A 5 11.57 2.53 8.05
N VAL A 6 12.24 1.37 8.13
CA VAL A 6 11.61 0.10 7.71
C VAL A 6 10.51 -0.23 8.70
N VAL A 7 9.27 -0.27 8.21
CA VAL A 7 8.08 -0.49 9.05
C VAL A 7 7.71 -1.97 9.07
N GLU A 8 7.79 -2.63 7.92
CA GLU A 8 7.37 -4.03 7.77
C GLU A 8 8.29 -4.81 6.83
N LEU A 9 8.49 -6.09 7.17
CA LEU A 9 9.22 -7.09 6.40
C LEU A 9 8.37 -8.38 6.32
N PRO A 10 7.34 -8.43 5.46
CA PRO A 10 6.36 -9.51 5.42
C PRO A 10 6.89 -10.79 4.75
N ARG A 11 8.21 -10.94 4.62
CA ARG A 11 8.89 -11.97 3.81
C ARG A 11 8.59 -11.83 2.31
N GLY A 12 9.18 -12.67 1.47
CA GLY A 12 9.03 -12.60 0.03
C GLY A 12 9.95 -11.59 -0.66
N ASP A 13 11.05 -11.19 -0.01
CA ASP A 13 12.05 -10.24 -0.55
C ASP A 13 11.48 -8.84 -0.84
N ILE A 14 10.52 -8.39 0.00
CA ILE A 14 9.91 -7.05 -0.04
C ILE A 14 9.96 -6.40 1.34
N ALA A 15 9.99 -5.06 1.35
CA ALA A 15 10.02 -4.25 2.57
C ALA A 15 9.18 -2.98 2.37
N LEU A 16 8.51 -2.54 3.43
CA LEU A 16 7.82 -1.24 3.46
C LEU A 16 8.65 -0.24 4.24
N ILE A 17 8.88 0.93 3.63
CA ILE A 17 9.64 2.02 4.22
C ILE A 17 8.69 3.22 4.36
N GLU A 18 8.50 3.67 5.59
CA GLU A 18 7.82 4.94 5.86
C GLU A 18 8.81 6.08 5.72
N MET A 19 8.41 7.11 4.99
CA MET A 19 9.21 8.31 4.77
C MET A 19 8.44 9.53 5.26
N HIS A 20 9.04 10.33 6.13
CA HIS A 20 8.47 11.60 6.56
C HIS A 20 8.81 12.70 5.56
N LEU A 21 7.94 12.88 4.57
CA LEU A 21 8.10 13.93 3.56
C LEU A 21 7.46 15.24 4.05
N PRO A 22 8.14 16.39 3.94
CA PRO A 22 7.52 17.68 4.19
C PRO A 22 6.38 17.88 3.18
N ARG A 23 5.19 18.25 3.67
CA ARG A 23 4.04 18.57 2.81
C ARG A 23 4.39 19.76 1.92
N GLY A 24 4.78 19.48 0.68
CA GLY A 24 5.05 20.50 -0.33
C GLY A 24 3.76 21.02 -0.98
N PRO A 25 3.78 22.24 -1.55
CA PRO A 25 2.66 22.76 -2.31
C PRO A 25 2.46 21.89 -3.57
N GLY A 26 1.40 21.07 -3.57
CA GLY A 26 1.06 20.15 -4.67
C GLY A 26 0.76 18.71 -4.26
N GLY A 27 1.10 18.32 -3.02
CA GLY A 27 0.93 16.94 -2.55
C GLY A 27 1.81 15.94 -3.31
N HIS A 28 1.90 14.71 -2.79
CA HIS A 28 2.54 13.62 -3.51
C HIS A 28 1.44 12.87 -4.26
N VAL A 29 1.42 12.99 -5.60
CA VAL A 29 0.50 12.22 -6.43
C VAL A 29 1.04 10.79 -6.53
N PRO A 30 0.27 9.78 -6.09
CA PRO A 30 0.70 8.39 -6.20
C PRO A 30 0.89 8.01 -7.67
N PRO A 31 1.87 7.14 -7.98
CA PRO A 31 2.04 6.66 -9.35
C PRO A 31 0.82 5.86 -9.80
N THR A 32 0.48 5.95 -11.09
CA THR A 32 -0.50 5.04 -11.69
C THR A 32 0.08 3.64 -11.74
N THR A 33 -0.70 2.64 -11.35
CA THR A 33 -0.32 1.22 -11.40
C THR A 33 -1.08 0.48 -12.50
N ALA A 34 -0.50 -0.56 -13.08
CA ALA A 34 -1.16 -1.42 -14.04
C ALA A 34 -0.79 -2.90 -13.81
N ARG A 35 -1.57 -3.81 -14.40
CA ARG A 35 -1.21 -5.24 -14.46
C ARG A 35 -0.33 -5.47 -15.68
N ALA A 36 0.69 -6.31 -15.53
CA ALA A 36 1.55 -6.68 -16.64
C ALA A 36 0.82 -7.59 -17.63
N THR A 37 1.02 -7.34 -18.91
CA THR A 37 0.61 -8.19 -20.03
C THR A 37 1.85 -8.74 -20.72
N ARG A 38 1.75 -9.93 -21.32
CA ARG A 38 2.84 -10.48 -22.12
C ARG A 38 3.23 -9.49 -23.23
N ASP A 39 4.52 -9.39 -23.47
CA ASP A 39 5.17 -8.52 -24.46
C ASP A 39 5.07 -7.01 -24.16
N ASP A 40 4.53 -6.61 -23.01
CA ASP A 40 4.55 -5.21 -22.59
C ASP A 40 6.00 -4.68 -22.54
N PRO A 41 6.29 -3.54 -23.20
CA PRO A 41 7.58 -2.90 -23.09
C PRO A 41 7.70 -2.28 -21.69
N TRP A 42 8.83 -2.54 -21.04
CA TRP A 42 9.09 -2.03 -19.71
C TRP A 42 10.45 -1.35 -19.61
N ARG A 43 10.56 -0.48 -18.60
CA ARG A 43 11.82 0.10 -18.15
C ARG A 43 11.94 0.07 -16.62
N ALA A 44 13.17 0.04 -16.13
CA ALA A 44 13.48 0.23 -14.72
C ALA A 44 14.67 1.19 -14.58
N THR A 45 14.49 2.26 -13.82
CA THR A 45 15.55 3.26 -13.60
C THR A 45 16.35 2.91 -12.35
N TYR A 46 17.67 3.09 -12.41
CA TYR A 46 18.49 3.08 -11.20
C TYR A 46 18.20 4.35 -10.40
N ARG A 47 17.82 4.20 -9.13
CA ARG A 47 17.72 5.33 -8.19
C ARG A 47 18.56 4.96 -6.98
N PRO A 48 19.49 5.81 -6.55
CA PRO A 48 19.31 7.27 -6.45
C PRO A 48 19.95 8.15 -7.53
N THR A 49 20.76 7.61 -8.46
CA THR A 49 21.49 8.43 -9.46
C THR A 49 20.96 8.23 -10.87
N LEU A 50 20.81 9.30 -11.64
CA LEU A 50 20.47 9.24 -13.08
C LEU A 50 21.68 8.88 -13.97
N GLU A 51 22.88 8.78 -13.38
CA GLU A 51 24.12 8.46 -14.10
C GLU A 51 24.15 7.01 -14.61
N LEU A 52 23.43 6.12 -13.93
CA LEU A 52 23.24 4.75 -14.37
C LEU A 52 22.01 4.69 -15.28
N GLY A 53 22.17 4.03 -16.44
CA GLY A 53 21.13 3.94 -17.46
C GLY A 53 19.86 3.23 -16.99
N ALA A 54 18.80 3.29 -17.78
CA ALA A 54 17.62 2.46 -17.53
C ALA A 54 17.88 1.02 -18.02
N LEU A 55 17.36 0.04 -17.29
CA LEU A 55 17.12 -1.30 -17.84
C LEU A 55 15.84 -1.23 -18.67
N THR A 56 15.80 -1.94 -19.78
CA THR A 56 14.62 -2.00 -20.65
C THR A 56 14.44 -3.40 -21.22
N GLY A 57 13.22 -3.71 -21.63
CA GLY A 57 12.94 -4.98 -22.28
C GLY A 57 11.46 -5.25 -22.42
N THR A 58 11.07 -6.53 -22.39
CA THR A 58 9.67 -6.95 -22.50
C THR A 58 9.25 -7.89 -21.38
N VAL A 59 7.95 -7.88 -21.05
CA VAL A 59 7.36 -8.86 -20.13
C VAL A 59 7.29 -10.21 -20.84
N SER A 60 8.03 -11.20 -20.34
CA SER A 60 8.02 -12.56 -20.91
C SER A 60 6.90 -13.44 -20.34
N VAL A 61 6.66 -13.33 -19.03
CA VAL A 61 5.56 -14.01 -18.32
C VAL A 61 4.96 -13.03 -17.32
N PRO A 62 3.67 -12.66 -17.46
CA PRO A 62 3.06 -11.60 -16.65
C PRO A 62 2.80 -11.99 -15.18
N SER A 63 2.60 -13.27 -14.91
CA SER A 63 2.43 -13.81 -13.55
C SER A 63 2.91 -15.25 -13.51
N LEU A 64 3.74 -15.60 -12.54
CA LEU A 64 4.04 -16.97 -12.17
C LEU A 64 4.42 -17.07 -10.68
N PRO A 65 4.20 -18.23 -10.05
CA PRO A 65 4.69 -18.46 -8.70
C PRO A 65 6.21 -18.67 -8.70
N LYS A 66 6.89 -18.05 -7.73
CA LYS A 66 8.33 -18.20 -7.52
C LYS A 66 8.63 -18.31 -6.04
N LYS A 67 9.53 -19.23 -5.68
CA LYS A 67 10.08 -19.31 -4.33
C LYS A 67 11.10 -18.18 -4.12
N ALA A 68 10.83 -17.30 -3.15
CA ALA A 68 11.71 -16.26 -2.67
C ALA A 68 12.89 -16.86 -1.88
N ARG A 69 13.88 -16.02 -1.51
CA ARG A 69 15.10 -16.47 -0.82
C ARG A 69 14.83 -17.01 0.59
N ASP A 70 13.86 -16.44 1.28
CA ASP A 70 13.39 -16.87 2.61
C ASP A 70 12.47 -18.10 2.56
N GLY A 71 12.15 -18.59 1.36
CA GLY A 71 11.39 -19.80 1.14
C GLY A 71 9.90 -19.59 0.92
N GLU A 72 9.38 -18.37 1.06
CA GLU A 72 7.99 -18.05 0.71
C GLU A 72 7.75 -18.18 -0.79
N VAL A 73 6.53 -18.54 -1.16
CA VAL A 73 6.09 -18.47 -2.57
C VAL A 73 5.42 -17.12 -2.80
N ILE A 74 5.91 -16.38 -3.78
CA ILE A 74 5.39 -15.08 -4.23
C ILE A 74 4.97 -15.19 -5.69
N GLU A 75 3.97 -14.41 -6.10
CA GLU A 75 3.73 -14.16 -7.51
C GLU A 75 4.78 -13.17 -8.05
N VAL A 76 5.31 -13.44 -9.24
CA VAL A 76 6.30 -12.59 -9.90
C VAL A 76 5.98 -12.37 -11.37
N ILE A 77 6.43 -11.23 -11.89
CA ILE A 77 6.56 -10.93 -13.31
C ILE A 77 7.94 -11.41 -13.76
N GLN A 78 8.01 -12.20 -14.83
CA GLN A 78 9.27 -12.52 -15.50
C GLN A 78 9.52 -11.54 -16.63
N LEU A 79 10.65 -10.85 -16.57
CA LEU A 79 11.06 -9.84 -17.52
C LEU A 79 12.23 -10.36 -18.36
N LEU A 80 12.20 -10.10 -19.66
CA LEU A 80 13.34 -10.27 -20.54
C LEU A 80 14.02 -8.91 -20.70
N CYS A 81 15.33 -8.86 -20.47
CA CYS A 81 16.17 -7.66 -20.55
C CYS A 81 17.29 -7.89 -21.60
N PRO A 82 16.96 -7.84 -22.90
CA PRO A 82 17.92 -8.14 -23.95
C PRO A 82 19.02 -7.07 -24.05
N GLY A 83 20.26 -7.48 -24.35
CA GLY A 83 21.33 -6.57 -24.73
C GLY A 83 22.15 -5.95 -23.60
N ASN A 84 21.89 -6.28 -22.33
CA ASN A 84 22.68 -5.79 -21.19
C ASN A 84 23.41 -6.94 -20.47
N LEU A 85 24.59 -7.31 -20.97
CA LEU A 85 25.36 -8.52 -20.57
C LEU A 85 26.12 -8.38 -19.23
N GLY A 86 25.76 -7.39 -18.41
CA GLY A 86 26.40 -7.10 -17.13
C GLY A 86 25.57 -7.52 -15.93
N SER A 87 26.17 -7.42 -14.74
CA SER A 87 25.44 -7.55 -13.49
C SER A 87 24.45 -6.39 -13.33
N HIS A 88 23.20 -6.69 -12.98
CA HIS A 88 22.20 -5.66 -12.63
C HIS A 88 22.11 -5.42 -11.11
N ARG A 89 23.19 -5.68 -10.38
CA ARG A 89 23.26 -5.44 -8.94
C ARG A 89 22.97 -3.96 -8.64
N GLY A 90 22.06 -3.73 -7.71
CA GLY A 90 21.68 -2.39 -7.24
C GLY A 90 20.37 -1.86 -7.84
N TYR A 91 19.76 -2.53 -8.82
CA TYR A 91 18.42 -2.19 -9.29
C TYR A 91 17.30 -2.84 -8.46
N SER A 92 17.63 -3.71 -7.48
CA SER A 92 16.64 -4.28 -6.57
C SER A 92 15.90 -3.16 -5.83
N GLY A 93 14.56 -3.22 -5.82
CA GLY A 93 13.69 -2.17 -5.29
C GLY A 93 13.31 -1.09 -6.31
N SER A 94 13.93 -1.05 -7.50
CA SER A 94 13.53 -0.10 -8.55
C SER A 94 12.12 -0.41 -9.08
N PRO A 95 11.33 0.62 -9.43
CA PRO A 95 10.05 0.40 -10.08
C PRO A 95 10.27 -0.16 -11.48
N VAL A 96 9.44 -1.13 -11.85
CA VAL A 96 9.28 -1.61 -13.22
C VAL A 96 8.06 -0.91 -13.79
N GLU A 97 8.27 -0.08 -14.79
CA GLU A 97 7.27 0.79 -15.39
C GLU A 97 7.02 0.38 -16.84
N LEU A 98 5.78 0.51 -17.32
CA LEU A 98 5.53 0.54 -18.76
C LEU A 98 6.35 1.66 -19.40
N GLU A 99 6.87 1.41 -20.59
CA GLU A 99 7.51 2.46 -21.38
C GLU A 99 6.50 3.61 -21.58
N PRO A 100 6.88 4.88 -21.37
CA PRO A 100 5.96 5.99 -21.50
C PRO A 100 5.34 6.07 -22.89
N SER A 101 4.08 6.49 -22.90
CA SER A 101 3.35 6.80 -24.13
C SER A 101 2.73 8.19 -24.03
N SER A 102 2.14 8.67 -25.13
CA SER A 102 1.37 9.93 -25.11
C SER A 102 0.19 9.90 -24.14
N ALA A 103 -0.41 8.72 -23.91
CA ALA A 103 -1.51 8.53 -22.96
C ALA A 103 -1.04 8.42 -21.50
N LEU A 104 0.17 7.89 -21.28
CA LEU A 104 0.80 7.71 -19.97
C LEU A 104 2.24 8.22 -19.99
N PRO A 105 2.47 9.56 -19.88
CA PRO A 105 3.80 10.16 -20.03
C PRO A 105 4.81 9.74 -18.97
N ARG A 106 4.35 9.20 -17.84
CA ARG A 106 5.21 8.67 -16.77
C ARG A 106 5.33 7.14 -16.78
N GLY A 107 4.57 6.45 -17.64
CA GLY A 107 4.37 5.01 -17.55
C GLY A 107 3.50 4.63 -16.35
N ALA A 108 2.88 3.46 -16.40
CA ALA A 108 2.25 2.85 -15.22
C ALA A 108 3.23 1.89 -14.56
N VAL A 109 3.26 1.86 -13.23
CA VAL A 109 4.09 0.93 -12.46
C VAL A 109 3.45 -0.46 -12.50
N LEU A 110 4.20 -1.43 -12.99
CA LEU A 110 3.82 -2.84 -13.03
C LEU A 110 4.22 -3.58 -11.75
N GLY A 111 5.39 -3.25 -11.21
CA GLY A 111 5.96 -3.97 -10.08
C GLY A 111 7.26 -3.37 -9.54
N ILE A 112 7.88 -4.10 -8.63
CA ILE A 112 9.14 -3.74 -7.97
C ILE A 112 10.19 -4.80 -8.32
N LEU A 113 11.34 -4.40 -8.85
CA LEU A 113 12.38 -5.32 -9.29
C LEU A 113 12.99 -6.06 -8.08
N LEU A 114 13.05 -7.39 -8.16
CA LEU A 114 13.61 -8.23 -7.10
C LEU A 114 15.07 -8.58 -7.40
N GLN A 115 15.28 -9.44 -8.40
CA GLN A 115 16.58 -10.00 -8.69
C GLN A 115 16.68 -10.52 -10.12
N GLN A 116 17.93 -10.62 -10.59
CA GLN A 116 18.30 -11.31 -11.81
C GLN A 116 18.32 -12.82 -11.60
N GLN A 117 17.88 -13.58 -12.60
CA GLN A 117 18.02 -15.03 -12.59
C GLN A 117 19.52 -15.40 -12.67
N PRO A 118 20.00 -16.36 -11.86
CA PRO A 118 21.35 -16.88 -12.03
C PRO A 118 21.47 -17.66 -13.34
N ASN A 119 22.54 -17.43 -14.11
CA ASN A 119 22.87 -18.29 -15.24
C ASN A 119 23.45 -19.62 -14.73
N ARG A 120 22.63 -20.68 -14.75
CA ARG A 120 23.05 -22.00 -14.25
C ARG A 120 24.08 -22.70 -15.15
N ALA A 121 24.03 -22.45 -16.46
CA ALA A 121 24.97 -23.05 -17.40
C ALA A 121 26.36 -22.40 -17.29
N LYS A 122 26.39 -21.10 -16.96
CA LYS A 122 27.62 -20.33 -16.81
C LYS A 122 27.51 -19.37 -15.62
N PRO A 123 27.85 -19.82 -14.40
CA PRO A 123 27.67 -19.02 -13.17
C PRO A 123 28.40 -17.68 -13.12
N GLN A 124 29.40 -17.48 -13.99
CA GLN A 124 30.15 -16.23 -14.13
C GLN A 124 29.48 -15.22 -15.06
N GLU A 125 28.46 -15.64 -15.80
CA GLU A 125 27.67 -14.79 -16.70
C GLU A 125 26.33 -14.45 -16.03
N SER A 126 25.79 -13.27 -16.35
CA SER A 126 24.47 -12.85 -15.89
C SER A 126 23.41 -13.26 -16.92
N SER A 127 22.19 -13.63 -16.50
CA SER A 127 21.11 -13.93 -17.46
C SER A 127 20.36 -12.67 -17.88
N ASP A 128 19.76 -12.68 -19.05
CA ASP A 128 18.82 -11.65 -19.51
C ASP A 128 17.45 -11.71 -18.80
N THR A 129 17.18 -12.75 -18.01
CA THR A 129 15.95 -12.86 -17.21
C THR A 129 16.03 -12.13 -15.88
N LEU A 130 15.04 -11.27 -15.61
CA LEU A 130 14.82 -10.59 -14.34
C LEU A 130 13.46 -10.98 -13.75
N TYR A 131 13.31 -10.82 -12.44
CA TYR A 131 12.04 -10.97 -11.74
C TYR A 131 11.65 -9.69 -11.02
N ALA A 132 10.36 -9.38 -11.05
CA ALA A 132 9.76 -8.29 -10.28
C ALA A 132 8.53 -8.80 -9.55
N VAL A 133 8.24 -8.26 -8.38
CA VAL A 133 6.97 -8.52 -7.68
C VAL A 133 5.91 -7.58 -8.27
N PRO A 134 4.71 -8.05 -8.68
CA PRO A 134 3.62 -7.17 -9.08
C PRO A 134 3.23 -6.24 -7.94
N VAL A 135 2.79 -5.01 -8.24
CA VAL A 135 2.32 -4.08 -7.20
C VAL A 135 1.19 -4.70 -6.38
N GLN A 136 0.28 -5.45 -7.02
CA GLN A 136 -0.82 -6.12 -6.30
C GLN A 136 -0.32 -7.15 -5.29
N GLU A 137 0.69 -7.96 -5.65
CA GLU A 137 1.29 -8.95 -4.72
C GLU A 137 2.05 -8.26 -3.57
N ALA A 138 2.69 -7.12 -3.84
CA ALA A 138 3.34 -6.36 -2.78
C ALA A 138 2.30 -5.84 -1.77
N VAL A 139 1.25 -5.17 -2.25
CA VAL A 139 0.21 -4.56 -1.40
C VAL A 139 -0.52 -5.60 -0.55
N THR A 140 -0.86 -6.76 -1.10
CA THR A 140 -1.58 -7.82 -0.35
C THR A 140 -0.78 -8.41 0.81
N ARG A 141 0.54 -8.18 0.87
CA ARG A 141 1.41 -8.71 1.93
C ARG A 141 1.59 -7.78 3.12
N PHE A 142 1.31 -6.50 2.97
CA PHE A 142 1.46 -5.53 4.06
C PHE A 142 0.12 -5.30 4.73
N GLU A 143 0.05 -5.58 6.04
CA GLU A 143 -1.18 -5.37 6.80
C GLU A 143 -1.58 -3.89 6.81
N SER A 144 -0.59 -3.00 6.91
CA SER A 144 -0.79 -1.54 6.84
C SER A 144 -1.29 -1.02 5.49
N LEU A 145 -1.18 -1.81 4.43
CA LEU A 145 -1.72 -1.46 3.10
C LEU A 145 -2.98 -2.25 2.76
N SER A 146 -3.48 -3.07 3.67
CA SER A 146 -4.71 -3.82 3.46
C SER A 146 -5.91 -2.87 3.37
N ASP A 147 -6.89 -3.22 2.53
CA ASP A 147 -8.17 -2.49 2.42
C ASP A 147 -8.79 -2.25 3.81
N ARG A 148 -8.70 -3.25 4.70
CA ARG A 148 -9.15 -3.16 6.09
C ARG A 148 -8.43 -2.04 6.86
N HIS A 149 -7.11 -2.01 6.85
CA HIS A 149 -6.36 -0.97 7.57
C HIS A 149 -6.62 0.42 6.99
N LEU A 150 -6.71 0.54 5.66
CA LEU A 150 -7.05 1.80 5.01
C LEU A 150 -8.44 2.29 5.42
N LEU A 151 -9.42 1.39 5.54
CA LEU A 151 -10.75 1.71 6.05
C LEU A 151 -10.73 2.10 7.53
N GLU A 152 -10.02 1.37 8.38
CA GLU A 152 -9.85 1.72 9.79
C GLU A 152 -9.25 3.13 9.94
N CYS A 153 -8.25 3.48 9.12
CA CYS A 153 -7.67 4.82 9.06
C CYS A 153 -8.66 5.88 8.56
N LEU A 154 -9.37 5.63 7.45
CA LEU A 154 -10.34 6.56 6.88
C LEU A 154 -11.49 6.84 7.85
N ILE A 155 -11.98 5.79 8.53
CA ILE A 155 -12.97 5.91 9.60
C ILE A 155 -12.39 6.80 10.70
N ALA A 156 -11.22 6.45 11.25
CA ALA A 156 -10.58 7.23 12.33
C ALA A 156 -10.38 8.72 11.98
N GLU A 157 -9.97 9.04 10.74
CA GLU A 157 -9.79 10.41 10.26
C GLU A 157 -11.12 11.17 10.11
N SER A 158 -12.18 10.51 9.62
CA SER A 158 -13.51 11.12 9.46
C SER A 158 -14.09 11.59 10.80
N TRP A 159 -13.72 10.95 11.92
CA TRP A 159 -14.19 11.31 13.25
C TRP A 159 -13.30 12.35 13.95
N GLN A 160 -12.05 12.53 13.53
CA GLN A 160 -11.21 13.64 14.01
C GLN A 160 -11.61 15.00 13.41
N GLN A 161 -12.35 15.00 12.29
CA GLN A 161 -12.78 16.22 11.61
C GLN A 161 -14.17 16.73 12.04
N GLN A 162 -14.84 16.12 13.03
CA GLN A 162 -16.02 16.76 13.61
C GLN A 162 -15.58 17.90 14.54
N PRO A 163 -15.90 19.18 14.24
CA PRO A 163 -15.85 20.19 15.27
C PRO A 163 -16.91 19.79 16.31
N ILE A 164 -16.55 19.84 17.59
CA ILE A 164 -17.52 19.85 18.69
C ILE A 164 -18.32 21.16 18.54
N ALA A 165 -19.28 21.18 17.62
CA ALA A 165 -20.25 22.25 17.45
C ALA A 165 -21.33 22.04 18.51
N GLY A 166 -21.00 22.43 19.74
CA GLY A 166 -21.89 22.26 20.88
C GLY A 166 -21.29 22.73 22.22
N ALA A 167 -20.42 23.74 22.21
CA ALA A 167 -19.90 24.32 23.45
C ALA A 167 -19.87 25.85 23.37
N ALA A 168 -21.02 26.46 23.05
CA ALA A 168 -21.25 27.87 23.30
C ALA A 168 -22.75 28.16 23.34
N GLU A 169 -23.44 27.70 24.40
CA GLU A 169 -24.49 28.47 25.05
C GLU A 169 -24.90 27.81 26.38
N SER A 170 -24.24 28.22 27.45
CA SER A 170 -24.89 28.34 28.76
C SER A 170 -24.19 29.45 29.55
N LYS A 171 -24.91 30.56 29.72
CA LYS A 171 -24.59 31.59 30.70
C LYS A 171 -24.91 31.07 32.10
N ASP A 172 -24.18 31.65 33.05
CA ASP A 172 -24.42 31.73 34.49
C ASP A 172 -24.13 30.51 35.37
N GLY A 173 -23.01 30.61 36.10
CA GLY A 173 -23.11 30.72 37.56
C GLY A 173 -22.39 29.67 38.42
N LYS A 174 -21.37 30.16 39.14
CA LYS A 174 -20.81 29.72 40.43
C LYS A 174 -19.61 28.75 40.47
N GLU A 175 -18.55 29.33 41.03
CA GLU A 175 -17.37 28.80 41.71
C GLU A 175 -17.53 27.44 42.44
N GLY A 176 -16.48 26.60 42.34
CA GLY A 176 -16.29 25.49 43.28
C GLY A 176 -15.22 24.46 42.93
N LYS A 177 -13.95 24.79 43.27
CA LYS A 177 -12.82 23.90 43.63
C LYS A 177 -12.28 22.81 42.67
N GLU A 178 -11.00 23.00 42.38
CA GLU A 178 -9.99 22.06 41.86
C GLU A 178 -9.86 20.75 42.67
N GLY A 179 -9.51 19.65 41.98
CA GLY A 179 -8.80 18.53 42.62
C GLY A 179 -8.90 17.11 42.02
N LYS A 180 -8.35 16.92 40.81
CA LYS A 180 -7.64 15.71 40.27
C LYS A 180 -8.35 14.35 40.25
N ASP A 181 -8.76 13.88 39.07
CA ASP A 181 -7.98 13.14 38.05
C ASP A 181 -7.92 11.61 38.29
N GLN A 182 -9.01 10.93 37.89
CA GLN A 182 -8.95 9.57 37.36
C GLN A 182 -9.49 9.60 35.94
N LYS A 183 -8.60 9.86 34.96
CA LYS A 183 -8.93 9.68 33.54
C LYS A 183 -8.85 8.20 33.20
N LYS A 184 -9.90 7.45 33.57
CA LYS A 184 -10.24 6.18 32.93
C LYS A 184 -10.35 6.46 31.43
N ARG A 185 -9.45 5.86 30.65
CA ARG A 185 -9.63 5.71 29.20
C ARG A 185 -10.91 4.89 29.02
N GLY A 186 -12.03 5.57 28.77
CA GLY A 186 -13.25 4.91 28.35
C GLY A 186 -13.02 4.28 26.98
N ASN A 187 -13.28 2.98 26.88
CA ASN A 187 -13.59 2.35 25.61
C ASN A 187 -14.76 3.14 25.01
N SER A 188 -14.50 3.90 23.95
CA SER A 188 -15.58 4.41 23.12
C SER A 188 -15.92 3.30 22.14
N SER A 189 -16.90 2.47 22.49
CA SER A 189 -17.61 1.70 21.47
C SER A 189 -18.31 2.70 20.55
N VAL A 190 -18.10 2.53 19.25
CA VAL A 190 -18.62 3.40 18.21
C VAL A 190 -20.07 2.99 17.92
N PRO A 191 -21.04 3.91 17.80
CA PRO A 191 -22.37 3.56 17.33
C PRO A 191 -22.30 3.15 15.85
N MET A 192 -22.38 1.84 15.62
CA MET A 192 -22.24 1.15 14.33
C MET A 192 -23.18 1.68 13.22
N GLU A 193 -24.29 2.34 13.61
CA GLU A 193 -25.29 2.93 12.71
C GLU A 193 -24.75 4.01 11.76
N HIS A 194 -23.63 4.66 12.09
CA HIS A 194 -23.03 5.67 11.22
C HIS A 194 -22.11 5.09 10.13
N ALA A 195 -21.61 3.87 10.32
CA ALA A 195 -20.70 3.23 9.36
C ALA A 195 -21.43 2.79 8.08
N ASP A 196 -22.67 2.29 8.20
CA ASP A 196 -23.49 1.93 7.04
C ASP A 196 -23.81 3.14 6.14
N LEU A 197 -24.06 4.30 6.76
CA LEU A 197 -24.31 5.55 6.03
C LEU A 197 -23.07 6.02 5.25
N LEU A 198 -21.86 5.84 5.81
CA LEU A 198 -20.61 6.17 5.12
C LEU A 198 -20.34 5.20 3.97
N LEU A 199 -20.58 3.90 4.15
CA LEU A 199 -20.43 2.91 3.09
C LEU A 199 -21.37 3.15 1.91
N ASP A 200 -22.63 3.50 2.18
CA ASP A 200 -23.60 3.86 1.14
C ASP A 200 -23.20 5.16 0.42
N MET A 201 -22.67 6.14 1.15
CA MET A 201 -22.17 7.38 0.57
C MET A 201 -20.94 7.13 -0.32
N TRP A 202 -20.03 6.26 0.10
CA TRP A 202 -18.82 5.91 -0.65
C TRP A 202 -19.12 5.06 -1.89
N GLY A 203 -20.09 4.14 -1.80
CA GLY A 203 -20.58 3.41 -2.97
C GLY A 203 -21.24 4.33 -4.00
N LYS A 204 -21.99 5.35 -3.56
CA LYS A 204 -22.57 6.37 -4.45
C LYS A 204 -21.53 7.28 -5.11
N ALA A 205 -20.33 7.36 -4.52
CA ALA A 205 -19.22 8.16 -5.02
C ALA A 205 -18.21 7.35 -5.86
N ASP A 206 -18.52 6.07 -6.17
CA ASP A 206 -17.62 5.12 -6.85
C ASP A 206 -16.23 4.97 -6.17
N LEU A 207 -16.16 5.21 -4.85
CA LEU A 207 -14.91 5.09 -4.08
C LEU A 207 -14.63 3.64 -3.64
N LEU A 208 -15.66 2.81 -3.58
CA LEU A 208 -15.60 1.40 -3.25
C LEU A 208 -16.52 0.64 -4.20
N ASP A 209 -16.07 -0.52 -4.68
CA ASP A 209 -16.93 -1.39 -5.48
C ASP A 209 -17.90 -2.21 -4.59
N ALA A 210 -18.90 -2.84 -5.22
CA ALA A 210 -19.93 -3.60 -4.51
C ALA A 210 -19.36 -4.78 -3.71
N HIS A 211 -18.26 -5.38 -4.15
CA HIS A 211 -17.61 -6.49 -3.46
C HIS A 211 -16.89 -5.99 -2.20
N GLN A 212 -16.22 -4.84 -2.29
CA GLN A 212 -15.59 -4.17 -1.16
C GLN A 212 -16.63 -3.75 -0.13
N ILE A 213 -17.73 -3.10 -0.53
CA ILE A 213 -18.82 -2.72 0.39
C ILE A 213 -19.38 -3.94 1.11
N GLN A 214 -19.63 -5.03 0.38
CA GLN A 214 -20.18 -6.25 0.97
C GLN A 214 -19.20 -6.91 1.95
N SER A 215 -17.91 -6.92 1.63
CA SER A 215 -16.86 -7.47 2.52
C SER A 215 -16.80 -6.70 3.84
N ILE A 216 -16.96 -5.37 3.79
CA ILE A 216 -16.93 -4.50 4.97
C ILE A 216 -18.19 -4.71 5.82
N ARG A 217 -19.36 -4.85 5.19
CA ARG A 217 -20.61 -5.16 5.91
C ARG A 217 -20.55 -6.50 6.62
N THR A 218 -20.06 -7.54 5.96
CA THR A 218 -19.88 -8.86 6.57
C THR A 218 -18.97 -8.77 7.81
N TRP A 219 -17.86 -8.04 7.70
CA TRP A 219 -16.96 -7.81 8.82
C TRP A 219 -17.65 -7.03 9.96
N MET A 220 -18.44 -6.01 9.65
CA MET A 220 -19.21 -5.26 10.65
C MET A 220 -20.22 -6.17 11.37
N ASP A 221 -20.95 -7.00 10.63
CA ASP A 221 -21.93 -7.93 11.23
C ASP A 221 -21.25 -8.96 12.14
N GLU A 222 -20.09 -9.50 11.75
CA GLU A 222 -19.31 -10.43 12.59
C GLU A 222 -18.82 -9.79 13.91
N HIS A 223 -18.64 -8.47 13.94
CA HIS A 223 -18.17 -7.74 15.12
C HIS A 223 -19.31 -7.05 15.90
N ARG A 224 -20.54 -7.10 15.37
CA ARG A 224 -21.75 -6.60 16.03
C ARG A 224 -22.17 -7.49 17.20
N GLU A 225 -21.95 -8.79 17.10
CA GLU A 225 -22.33 -9.77 18.14
C GLU A 225 -21.45 -9.71 19.41
N THR A 226 -20.28 -9.06 19.36
CA THR A 226 -19.36 -9.02 20.50
C THR A 226 -19.65 -7.90 21.52
N ASP A 227 -20.51 -6.93 21.20
CA ASP A 227 -20.83 -5.80 22.10
C ASP A 227 -22.11 -6.02 22.93
N ASP A 228 -23.07 -6.85 22.46
CA ASP A 228 -24.33 -7.10 23.18
C ASP A 228 -24.14 -7.97 24.44
N ASP A 229 -23.10 -8.81 24.49
CA ASP A 229 -22.81 -9.68 25.64
C ASP A 229 -22.15 -8.94 26.82
N GLN A 230 -21.70 -7.69 26.65
CA GLN A 230 -21.11 -6.90 27.75
C GLN A 230 -22.10 -6.01 28.53
N ASN A 231 -23.38 -5.98 28.14
CA ASN A 231 -24.40 -5.15 28.82
C ASN A 231 -25.32 -5.92 29.79
N HIS A 232 -25.04 -7.20 30.04
CA HIS A 232 -25.77 -8.02 31.01
C HIS A 232 -24.85 -8.68 32.04
N LEU A 233 -24.12 -7.88 32.83
CA LEU A 233 -23.48 -8.32 34.08
C LEU A 233 -23.40 -7.18 35.10
#